data_AF-A0A811JVC4-F1
#
_entry.id   AF-A0A811JVC4-F1
#
_cell.length_a   1.000
_cell.length_b   1.000
_cell.length_c   1.000
_cell.angle_alpha   90.00
_cell.angle_beta   90.00
_cell.angle_gamma   90.00
#
_symmetry.space_group_name_H-M   'P 1'
#
loop_
_entity.id
_entity.type
_entity.pdbx_description
1 polymer ?
#
loop_
_entity_poly.entity_id
_entity_poly.type
_entity_poly.pdbx_seq_one_letter_code
_entity_poly.pdbx_strand_id
1 'polypeptide(L)'
;MTEVSSQLQNLDLNSKDSHKISFNFTVLKEQLSAEAIVLTDCIYLWAGKRRICDILFFARGDHSLHISGDPTPNHLIWLQQLTLKLAKLFKDKQVYFSTDLGTDNFEAQDPTYWNVFFDSLKTQIDLKKPFFKLN
;
A
#
# COMPACT_ATOMS: atom_id res chain seq x y z
N MET A 1 26.44 2.61 13.11
CA MET A 1 25.23 2.32 12.29
C MET A 1 24.86 3.60 11.55
N THR A 2 25.47 3.85 10.39
CA THR A 2 25.28 5.11 9.64
C THR A 2 25.66 4.90 8.16
N GLU A 3 25.15 3.84 7.54
CA GLU A 3 25.31 3.60 6.09
C GLU A 3 23.98 3.67 5.31
N VAL A 4 22.85 3.80 6.01
CA VAL A 4 21.53 3.81 5.35
C VAL A 4 21.24 5.17 4.69
N SER A 5 21.77 6.28 5.21
CA SER A 5 21.42 7.62 4.71
C SER A 5 22.03 7.97 3.36
N SER A 6 23.20 7.42 3.02
CA SER A 6 23.89 7.71 1.75
C SER A 6 23.28 6.93 0.58
N GLN A 7 22.72 5.76 0.81
CA GLN A 7 22.03 4.98 -0.24
C GLN A 7 20.64 5.54 -0.57
N LEU A 8 19.92 6.08 0.42
CA LEU A 8 18.64 6.75 0.19
C LEU A 8 18.78 8.05 -0.62
N GLN A 9 19.93 8.74 -0.51
CA GLN A 9 20.23 9.93 -1.32
C GLN A 9 20.53 9.62 -2.79
N ASN A 10 20.83 8.36 -3.12
CA ASN A 10 21.07 7.88 -4.48
C ASN A 10 19.86 7.18 -5.11
N LEU A 11 18.70 7.16 -4.44
CA LEU A 11 17.45 6.81 -5.10
C LEU A 11 17.13 7.93 -6.09
N ASP A 12 17.44 7.70 -7.35
CA ASP A 12 16.92 8.50 -8.44
C ASP A 12 15.39 8.28 -8.52
N LEU A 13 14.67 9.00 -7.67
CA LEU A 13 13.21 9.10 -7.71
C LEU A 13 12.71 9.78 -9.01
N ASN A 14 13.64 10.28 -9.83
CA ASN A 14 13.42 10.79 -11.18
C ASN A 14 13.96 9.84 -12.25
N SER A 15 14.32 8.59 -11.90
CA SER A 15 14.66 7.59 -12.91
C SER A 15 13.49 7.48 -13.88
N LYS A 16 13.79 7.34 -15.18
CA LYS A 16 12.74 7.17 -16.21
C LYS A 16 11.78 6.01 -15.89
N ASP A 17 12.19 5.11 -15.01
CA ASP A 17 11.45 3.91 -14.61
C ASP A 17 10.59 4.07 -13.35
N SER A 18 10.79 5.15 -12.58
CA SER A 18 9.97 5.47 -11.41
C SER A 18 8.75 6.28 -11.82
N HIS A 19 7.56 5.75 -11.56
CA HIS A 19 6.30 6.43 -11.86
C HIS A 19 5.51 6.64 -10.58
N LYS A 20 4.93 7.83 -10.44
CA LYS A 20 4.04 8.21 -9.33
C LYS A 20 2.64 8.53 -9.85
N ILE A 21 1.61 8.00 -9.18
CA ILE A 21 0.22 8.34 -9.46
C ILE A 21 -0.55 8.51 -8.16
N SER A 22 -1.50 9.44 -8.16
CA SER A 22 -2.47 9.61 -7.10
C SER A 22 -3.87 9.41 -7.67
N PHE A 23 -4.75 8.81 -6.89
CA PHE A 23 -6.15 8.62 -7.28
C PHE A 23 -7.05 8.53 -6.06
N ASN A 24 -8.33 8.81 -6.26
CA ASN A 24 -9.35 8.64 -5.24
C ASN A 24 -10.20 7.41 -5.55
N PHE A 25 -10.73 6.81 -4.50
CA PHE A 25 -11.64 5.67 -4.60
C PHE A 25 -12.64 5.68 -3.44
N THR A 26 -13.72 4.91 -3.59
CA THR A 26 -14.80 4.88 -2.62
C THR A 26 -14.89 3.49 -1.98
N VAL A 27 -15.01 3.46 -0.65
CA VAL A 27 -15.22 2.24 0.15
C VAL A 27 -16.44 2.46 1.02
N LEU A 28 -17.51 1.70 0.80
CA LEU A 28 -18.76 1.78 1.61
C LEU A 28 -19.26 3.22 1.87
N LYS A 29 -19.22 4.07 0.83
CA LYS A 29 -19.59 5.50 0.83
C LYS A 29 -18.54 6.46 1.41
N GLU A 30 -17.43 5.97 1.93
CA GLU A 30 -16.28 6.79 2.32
C GLU A 30 -15.38 7.06 1.11
N GLN A 31 -14.95 8.30 0.94
CA GLN A 31 -13.95 8.65 -0.06
C GLN A 31 -12.56 8.58 0.54
N LEU A 32 -11.69 7.82 -0.11
CA LEU A 32 -10.30 7.62 0.27
C LEU A 32 -9.39 8.09 -0.86
N SER A 33 -8.15 8.41 -0.49
CA SER A 33 -7.09 8.72 -1.43
C SER A 33 -6.05 7.61 -1.43
N ALA A 34 -5.41 7.43 -2.57
CA ALA A 34 -4.28 6.54 -2.71
C ALA A 34 -3.16 7.22 -3.50
N GLU A 35 -1.94 6.80 -3.21
CA GLU A 35 -0.74 7.19 -3.91
C GLU A 35 0.11 5.94 -4.16
N ALA A 36 0.55 5.76 -5.40
CA ALA A 36 1.41 4.65 -5.77
C ALA A 36 2.72 5.17 -6.37
N ILE A 37 3.82 4.53 -5.96
CA ILE A 37 5.15 4.70 -6.56
C ILE A 37 5.58 3.34 -7.08
N VAL A 38 5.77 3.24 -8.39
CA VAL A 38 6.21 2.02 -9.06
C VAL A 38 7.68 2.16 -9.39
N LEU A 39 8.50 1.26 -8.85
CA LEU A 39 9.91 1.11 -9.15
C LEU A 39 10.14 -0.24 -9.87
N THR A 40 11.38 -0.49 -10.28
CA THR A 40 11.77 -1.69 -11.02
C THR A 40 11.38 -2.98 -10.29
N ASP A 41 11.76 -3.12 -9.02
CA ASP A 41 11.55 -4.34 -8.25
C ASP A 41 10.54 -4.19 -7.10
N CYS A 42 10.03 -2.99 -6.88
CA CYS A 42 9.11 -2.72 -5.78
C CYS A 42 8.02 -1.72 -6.13
N ILE A 43 6.92 -1.82 -5.40
CA ILE A 43 5.80 -0.90 -5.46
C ILE A 43 5.53 -0.43 -4.04
N TYR A 44 5.46 0.88 -3.87
CA TYR A 44 4.93 1.49 -2.67
C TYR A 44 3.50 1.95 -2.94
N LEU A 45 2.58 1.57 -2.07
CA LEU A 45 1.17 1.97 -2.10
C LEU A 45 0.83 2.57 -0.75
N TRP A 46 0.40 3.83 -0.75
CA TRP A 46 -0.30 4.43 0.37
C TRP A 46 -1.78 4.53 0.04
N ALA A 47 -2.66 4.21 0.99
CA ALA A 47 -4.09 4.48 0.85
C ALA A 47 -4.74 4.80 2.20
N GLY A 48 -5.55 5.85 2.24
CA GLY A 48 -6.03 6.38 3.51
C GLY A 48 -6.82 7.69 3.43
N LYS A 49 -7.01 8.35 4.58
CA LYS A 49 -7.80 9.59 4.74
C LYS A 49 -6.93 10.85 4.88
N ARG A 50 -5.88 10.79 5.70
CA ARG A 50 -5.10 11.97 6.15
C ARG A 50 -3.80 12.20 5.39
N ARG A 51 -3.44 11.29 4.47
CA ARG A 51 -2.15 11.33 3.74
C ARG A 51 -0.93 11.28 4.67
N ILE A 52 -1.02 10.47 5.73
CA ILE A 52 0.06 10.19 6.66
C ILE A 52 0.40 8.70 6.58
N CYS A 53 1.70 8.39 6.65
CA CYS A 53 2.20 7.01 6.73
C CYS A 53 2.28 6.61 8.21
N ASP A 54 1.15 6.17 8.79
CA ASP A 54 1.12 5.78 10.21
C ASP A 54 1.50 4.32 10.39
N ILE A 55 0.96 3.45 9.54
CA ILE A 55 1.20 2.01 9.56
C ILE A 55 1.83 1.60 8.25
N LEU A 56 2.84 0.72 8.30
CA LEU A 56 3.58 0.22 7.16
C LEU A 56 3.73 -1.29 7.21
N PHE A 57 3.37 -1.94 6.10
CA PHE A 57 3.57 -3.35 5.86
C PHE A 57 4.43 -3.58 4.63
N PHE A 58 5.06 -4.74 4.61
CA PHE A 58 5.76 -5.30 3.46
C PHE A 58 5.17 -6.65 3.09
N ALA A 59 5.13 -6.97 1.81
CA ALA A 59 4.92 -8.33 1.34
C ALA A 59 5.67 -8.63 0.03
N ARG A 60 6.02 -9.91 -0.14
CA ARG A 60 6.54 -10.48 -1.38
C ARG A 60 6.08 -11.93 -1.48
N GLY A 61 5.35 -12.27 -2.52
CA GLY A 61 4.72 -13.59 -2.65
C GLY A 61 3.75 -13.86 -1.49
N ASP A 62 3.96 -14.94 -0.75
CA ASP A 62 3.14 -15.32 0.42
C ASP A 62 3.72 -14.87 1.76
N HIS A 63 4.83 -14.11 1.75
CA HIS A 63 5.46 -13.58 2.97
C HIS A 63 5.03 -12.12 3.20
N SER A 64 4.74 -11.78 4.45
CA SER A 64 4.45 -10.41 4.87
C SER A 64 5.07 -10.09 6.22
N LEU A 65 5.37 -8.80 6.42
CA LEU A 65 5.94 -8.27 7.64
C LEU A 65 5.29 -6.93 7.98
N HIS A 66 4.89 -6.75 9.23
CA HIS A 66 4.58 -5.43 9.78
C HIS A 66 5.90 -4.71 10.10
N ILE A 67 6.13 -3.55 9.51
CA ILE A 67 7.38 -2.80 9.64
C ILE A 67 7.29 -1.75 10.75
N SER A 68 6.23 -0.95 10.76
CA SER A 68 6.09 0.17 11.69
C SER A 68 4.64 0.60 11.86
N GLY A 69 4.39 1.31 12.96
CA GLY A 69 3.06 1.76 13.37
C GLY A 69 2.46 0.86 14.44
N ASP A 70 1.33 1.29 14.99
CA ASP A 70 0.62 0.57 16.05
C ASP A 70 -0.83 0.32 15.60
N PRO A 71 -1.07 -0.61 14.65
CA PRO A 71 -2.43 -1.01 14.32
C PRO A 71 -3.08 -1.69 15.53
N THR A 72 -4.38 -1.47 15.74
CA THR A 72 -5.07 -2.27 16.77
C THR A 72 -5.05 -3.76 16.37
N PRO A 73 -5.09 -4.71 17.33
CA PRO A 73 -4.90 -6.14 17.03
C PRO A 73 -5.83 -6.69 15.94
N ASN A 74 -7.08 -6.22 15.89
CA ASN A 74 -8.04 -6.61 14.86
C ASN A 74 -7.60 -6.13 13.47
N HIS A 75 -7.09 -4.90 13.35
CA HIS A 75 -6.65 -4.33 12.07
C HIS A 75 -5.33 -4.90 11.60
N LEU A 76 -4.42 -5.27 12.51
CA LEU A 76 -3.13 -5.89 12.16
C LEU A 76 -3.31 -7.09 11.21
N ILE A 77 -4.23 -7.99 11.56
CA ILE A 77 -4.52 -9.19 10.76
C ILE A 77 -5.06 -8.81 9.37
N TRP A 78 -6.01 -7.88 9.31
CA TRP A 78 -6.62 -7.46 8.04
C TRP A 78 -5.65 -6.73 7.13
N LEU A 79 -4.84 -5.84 7.69
CA LEU A 79 -3.83 -5.08 6.95
C LEU A 79 -2.71 -6.00 6.43
N GLN A 80 -2.31 -7.00 7.21
CA GLN A 80 -1.35 -8.00 6.78
C GLN A 80 -1.90 -8.85 5.62
N GLN A 81 -3.14 -9.34 5.73
CA GLN A 81 -3.81 -10.08 4.66
C GLN A 81 -4.04 -9.22 3.40
N LEU A 82 -4.44 -7.97 3.57
CA LEU A 82 -4.59 -7.00 2.50
C LEU A 82 -3.26 -6.81 1.75
N THR A 83 -2.16 -6.64 2.47
CA THR A 83 -0.83 -6.45 1.88
C THR A 83 -0.38 -7.68 1.10
N LEU A 84 -0.66 -8.89 1.60
CA LEU A 84 -0.44 -10.15 0.86
C LEU A 84 -1.28 -10.21 -0.42
N LYS A 85 -2.57 -9.85 -0.36
CA LYS A 85 -3.44 -9.81 -1.55
C LYS A 85 -2.92 -8.81 -2.58
N LEU A 86 -2.44 -7.64 -2.15
CA LEU A 86 -1.82 -6.65 -3.03
C LEU A 86 -0.53 -7.18 -3.67
N ALA A 87 0.36 -7.84 -2.90
CA ALA A 87 1.57 -8.45 -3.44
C ALA A 87 1.28 -9.48 -4.55
N LYS A 88 0.19 -10.23 -4.44
CA LYS A 88 -0.23 -11.18 -5.48
C LYS A 88 -0.64 -10.51 -6.80
N LEU A 89 -1.01 -9.23 -6.78
CA LEU A 89 -1.28 -8.47 -8.01
C LEU A 89 0.01 -8.16 -8.79
N PHE A 90 1.14 -8.06 -8.09
CA PHE A 90 2.42 -7.62 -8.65
C PHE A 90 3.44 -8.74 -8.58
N LYS A 91 3.35 -9.69 -9.51
CA LYS A 91 4.26 -10.85 -9.59
C LYS A 91 5.73 -10.39 -9.51
N ASP A 92 6.49 -11.10 -8.68
CA ASP A 92 7.93 -10.92 -8.45
C ASP A 92 8.37 -9.56 -7.86
N LYS A 93 7.43 -8.63 -7.61
CA LYS A 93 7.72 -7.34 -6.97
C LYS A 93 7.53 -7.41 -5.46
N GLN A 94 8.32 -6.60 -4.76
CA GLN A 94 8.09 -6.27 -3.35
C GLN A 94 6.98 -5.23 -3.26
N VAL A 95 6.01 -5.42 -2.37
CA VAL A 95 4.96 -4.45 -2.10
C VAL A 95 5.12 -3.89 -0.70
N TYR A 96 5.20 -2.58 -0.63
CA TYR A 96 5.10 -1.83 0.60
C TYR A 96 3.71 -1.19 0.63
N PHE A 97 2.91 -1.52 1.64
CA PHE A 97 1.59 -0.94 1.81
C PHE A 97 1.56 -0.11 3.08
N SER A 98 1.16 1.15 2.94
CA SER A 98 0.98 2.07 4.05
C SER A 98 -0.45 2.58 4.12
N THR A 99 -0.90 2.82 5.35
CA THR A 99 -2.20 3.43 5.60
C THR A 99 -2.20 4.20 6.91
N ASP A 100 -3.12 5.14 7.04
CA ASP A 100 -3.49 5.79 8.31
C ASP A 100 -4.78 5.20 8.92
N LEU A 101 -5.34 4.16 8.29
CA LEU A 101 -6.52 3.44 8.74
C LEU A 101 -6.14 2.28 9.67
N GLY A 102 -7.01 1.93 10.61
CA GLY A 102 -6.79 0.83 11.56
C GLY A 102 -6.04 1.21 12.85
N THR A 103 -5.91 2.51 13.11
CA THR A 103 -5.47 3.08 14.40
C THR A 103 -6.68 3.32 15.32
N ASP A 104 -6.45 3.78 16.55
CA ASP A 104 -7.48 3.93 17.61
C ASP A 104 -8.72 4.76 17.23
N ASN A 105 -8.66 5.54 16.14
CA ASN A 105 -9.77 6.36 15.63
C ASN A 105 -10.49 5.76 14.42
N PHE A 106 -10.17 4.52 14.02
CA PHE A 106 -10.78 3.88 12.87
C PHE A 106 -11.88 2.91 13.30
N GLU A 107 -13.12 3.34 13.10
CA GLU A 107 -14.32 2.66 13.61
C GLU A 107 -14.72 1.40 12.80
N ALA A 108 -14.23 1.26 11.57
CA ALA A 108 -14.60 0.15 10.70
C ALA A 108 -13.79 -1.13 11.00
N GLN A 109 -14.24 -1.85 12.02
CA GLN A 109 -13.64 -3.13 12.44
C GLN A 109 -14.18 -4.36 11.67
N ASP A 110 -15.14 -4.15 10.78
CA ASP A 110 -15.81 -5.22 10.02
C ASP A 110 -14.87 -5.79 8.93
N PRO A 111 -14.64 -7.12 8.89
CA PRO A 111 -13.93 -7.78 7.79
C PRO A 111 -14.42 -7.40 6.39
N THR A 112 -15.72 -7.13 6.26
CA THR A 112 -16.37 -6.70 5.02
C THR A 112 -15.78 -5.39 4.51
N TYR A 113 -15.42 -4.46 5.41
CA TYR A 113 -14.80 -3.20 5.02
C TYR A 113 -13.49 -3.45 4.26
N TRP A 114 -12.61 -4.29 4.80
CA TRP A 114 -11.29 -4.57 4.22
C TRP A 114 -11.37 -5.34 2.91
N ASN A 115 -12.39 -6.19 2.74
CA ASN A 115 -12.66 -6.84 1.46
C ASN A 115 -13.10 -5.82 0.40
N VAL A 116 -14.07 -4.96 0.71
CA VAL A 116 -14.51 -3.89 -0.20
C VAL A 116 -13.39 -2.90 -0.49
N PHE A 117 -12.57 -2.58 0.52
CA PHE A 117 -11.38 -1.75 0.36
C PHE A 117 -10.43 -2.35 -0.69
N PHE A 118 -10.10 -3.64 -0.55
CA PHE A 118 -9.24 -4.32 -1.50
C PHE A 118 -9.84 -4.31 -2.91
N ASP A 119 -11.11 -4.65 -3.05
CA ASP A 119 -11.76 -4.72 -4.36
C ASP A 119 -11.83 -3.35 -5.05
N SER A 120 -12.14 -2.28 -4.29
CA SER A 120 -12.15 -0.91 -4.81
C SER A 120 -10.74 -0.44 -5.20
N LEU A 121 -9.73 -0.72 -4.36
CA LEU A 121 -8.34 -0.37 -4.68
C LEU A 121 -7.82 -1.14 -5.89
N LYS A 122 -8.09 -2.45 -5.95
CA LYS A 122 -7.75 -3.32 -7.07
C LYS A 122 -8.40 -2.83 -8.35
N THR A 123 -9.67 -2.43 -8.31
CA THR A 123 -10.36 -1.85 -9.48
C THR A 123 -9.61 -0.62 -10.00
N GLN A 124 -9.12 0.25 -9.12
CA GLN A 124 -8.32 1.41 -9.55
C GLN A 124 -6.95 1.03 -10.12
N ILE A 125 -6.30 0.01 -9.55
CA ILE A 125 -5.05 -0.56 -10.07
C ILE A 125 -5.30 -1.14 -11.48
N ASP A 126 -6.40 -1.87 -11.66
CA ASP A 126 -6.76 -2.50 -12.93
C ASP A 126 -7.04 -1.46 -14.03
N LEU A 127 -7.75 -0.38 -13.69
CA LEU A 127 -7.98 0.76 -14.60
C LEU A 127 -6.67 1.48 -14.99
N LYS A 128 -5.60 1.29 -14.20
CA LYS A 128 -4.30 1.92 -14.36
C LYS A 128 -3.20 0.91 -14.65
N LYS A 129 -3.53 -0.30 -15.15
CA LYS A 129 -2.55 -1.36 -15.47
C LYS A 129 -1.30 -0.90 -16.19
N PRO A 130 -1.38 -0.03 -17.24
CA PRO A 130 -0.19 0.44 -17.95
C PRO A 130 0.79 1.18 -17.02
N PHE A 131 0.28 1.94 -16.06
CA PHE A 131 1.10 2.66 -15.08
C PHE A 131 1.82 1.70 -14.12
N PHE A 132 1.13 0.65 -13.69
CA PHE A 132 1.68 -0.34 -12.78
C PHE A 132 2.59 -1.38 -13.46
N LYS A 133 2.80 -1.27 -14.77
CA LYS A 133 3.56 -2.23 -15.59
C LYS A 133 3.04 -3.67 -15.39
N LEU A 134 1.72 -3.82 -15.26
CA LEU A 134 1.04 -5.10 -15.14
C LEU A 134 0.78 -5.65 -16.55
N ASN A 135 1.40 -6.78 -16.89
CA ASN A 135 1.18 -7.53 -18.13
C ASN A 135 0.05 -8.56 -17.98
#